data_AF-A0A4Q9L0M6-F1
#
_entry.id   AF-A0A4Q9L0M6-F1
#
_cell.length_a   1.000
_cell.length_b   1.000
_cell.length_c   1.000
_cell.angle_alpha   90.00
_cell.angle_beta   90.00
_cell.angle_gamma   90.00
#
_symmetry.space_group_name_H-M   'P 1'
#
loop_
_entity.id
_entity.type
_entity.pdbx_description
1 polymer ?
#
loop_
_entity_poly.entity_id
_entity_poly.type
_entity_poly.pdbx_seq_one_letter_code
_entity_poly.pdbx_strand_id
1 'polypeptide(L)'
;CTDICKSDYSIRKKKISNYLNDIEKIIIEEFSSDIKVNKLIICGDEKYKLRAVLSSLNVEIVILGPDTLTDGLSKYFKKSLDEFVTNDINIPVLRVPDFRKSKKGGFYL
;
A
#
# COMPACT_ATOMS: atom_id res chain seq x y z
N CYS A 1 -17.54 -23.25 15.80
CA CYS A 1 -16.45 -22.30 16.12
C CYS A 1 -16.42 -21.10 15.15
N THR A 2 -17.55 -20.42 14.92
CA THR A 2 -17.70 -19.42 13.85
C THR A 2 -17.86 -17.98 14.33
N ASP A 3 -18.08 -17.77 15.64
CA ASP A 3 -18.38 -16.43 16.17
C ASP A 3 -17.15 -15.69 16.71
N ILE A 4 -16.10 -16.40 17.12
CA ILE A 4 -14.82 -15.81 17.56
C ILE A 4 -14.07 -15.16 16.37
N CYS A 5 -14.18 -15.73 15.16
CA CYS A 5 -13.55 -15.18 13.96
C CYS A 5 -14.21 -13.88 13.46
N LYS A 6 -15.49 -13.65 13.78
CA LYS A 6 -16.22 -12.43 13.36
C LYS A 6 -15.87 -11.21 14.20
N SER A 7 -15.67 -11.39 15.51
CA SER A 7 -15.26 -10.29 16.41
C SER A 7 -13.85 -9.80 16.12
N ASP A 8 -12.91 -10.70 15.79
CA ASP A 8 -11.55 -10.31 15.44
C ASP A 8 -11.48 -9.55 14.11
N TYR A 9 -12.31 -9.94 13.14
CA TYR A 9 -12.38 -9.26 11.85
C TYR A 9 -12.93 -7.84 11.98
N SER A 10 -13.95 -7.62 12.80
CA SER A 10 -14.53 -6.29 13.02
C SER A 10 -13.54 -5.35 13.73
N ILE A 11 -12.79 -5.86 14.71
CA ILE A 11 -11.75 -5.10 15.41
C ILE A 11 -10.61 -4.73 14.45
N ARG A 12 -10.13 -5.68 13.63
CA ARG A 12 -9.07 -5.42 12.64
C ARG A 12 -9.52 -4.41 11.59
N LYS A 13 -10.75 -4.53 11.08
CA LYS A 13 -11.32 -3.56 10.14
C LYS A 13 -11.40 -2.16 10.73
N LYS A 14 -11.82 -2.03 12.00
CA LYS A 14 -11.86 -0.74 12.71
C LYS A 14 -10.47 -0.12 12.84
N LYS A 15 -9.45 -0.93 13.18
CA LYS A 15 -8.06 -0.46 13.26
C LYS A 15 -7.53 0.03 11.91
N ILE A 16 -7.76 -0.72 10.83
CA ILE A 16 -7.36 -0.31 9.47
C ILE A 16 -8.06 0.97 9.06
N SER A 17 -9.37 1.07 9.33
CA SER A 17 -10.14 2.27 9.01
C SER A 17 -9.64 3.51 9.76
N ASN A 18 -9.31 3.37 11.05
CA ASN A 18 -8.74 4.47 11.82
C ASN A 18 -7.38 4.90 11.24
N TYR A 19 -6.50 3.95 10.94
CA TYR A 19 -5.21 4.23 10.34
C TYR A 19 -5.32 4.99 9.01
N LEU A 20 -6.27 4.59 8.14
CA LEU A 20 -6.52 5.28 6.87
C LEU A 20 -7.08 6.70 7.08
N ASN A 21 -7.90 6.92 8.12
CA ASN A 21 -8.39 8.26 8.47
C ASN A 21 -7.27 9.16 8.99
N ASP A 22 -6.32 8.61 9.73
CA ASP A 22 -5.18 9.38 10.23
C ASP A 22 -4.27 9.81 9.07
N ILE A 23 -4.03 8.93 8.09
CA ILE A 23 -3.29 9.28 6.86
C ILE A 23 -4.02 10.38 6.09
N GLU A 24 -5.34 10.27 5.91
CA GLU A 24 -6.13 11.27 5.20
C GLU A 24 -6.00 12.65 5.86
N LYS A 25 -6.10 12.73 7.20
CA LYS A 25 -5.92 13.99 7.93
C LYS A 25 -4.55 14.61 7.67
N ILE A 26 -3.49 13.82 7.75
CA ILE A 26 -2.11 14.29 7.50
C ILE A 26 -2.00 14.87 6.08
N ILE A 27 -2.53 14.17 5.07
CA ILE A 27 -2.48 14.64 3.68
C ILE A 27 -3.22 15.96 3.51
N ILE A 28 -4.42 16.08 4.08
CA ILE A 28 -5.24 17.30 3.97
C ILE A 28 -4.58 18.47 4.72
N GLU A 29 -3.99 18.23 5.88
CA GLU A 29 -3.30 19.25 6.68
C GLU A 29 -2.02 19.75 5.99
N GLU A 30 -1.27 18.87 5.31
CA GLU A 30 0.03 19.21 4.70
C GLU A 30 -0.06 19.76 3.28
N PHE A 31 -1.04 19.34 2.46
CA PHE A 31 -1.02 19.56 1.01
C PHE A 31 -2.17 20.42 0.44
N SER A 32 -2.80 21.26 1.27
CA SER A 32 -3.91 22.18 0.89
C SER A 32 -5.26 21.50 0.62
N SER A 33 -6.34 22.32 0.60
CA SER A 33 -7.75 21.89 0.57
C SER A 33 -8.23 21.22 -0.71
N ASP A 34 -7.46 21.28 -1.79
CA ASP A 34 -7.92 20.87 -3.13
C ASP A 34 -7.70 19.36 -3.38
N ILE A 35 -7.10 18.65 -2.43
CA ILE A 35 -6.86 17.21 -2.54
C ILE A 35 -8.07 16.43 -2.06
N LYS A 36 -8.60 15.59 -2.96
CA LYS A 36 -9.63 14.61 -2.64
C LYS A 36 -9.01 13.26 -2.30
N VAL A 37 -9.11 12.85 -1.05
CA VAL A 37 -8.65 11.54 -0.59
C VAL A 37 -9.77 10.51 -0.73
N ASN A 38 -9.50 9.41 -1.42
CA ASN A 38 -10.40 8.25 -1.47
C ASN A 38 -9.70 7.05 -0.83
N LYS A 39 -10.41 6.34 0.06
CA LYS A 39 -9.90 5.17 0.79
C LYS A 39 -10.56 3.92 0.26
N LEU A 40 -9.76 2.89 -0.06
CA LEU A 40 -10.25 1.61 -0.55
C LEU A 40 -9.59 0.46 0.22
N ILE A 41 -10.40 -0.53 0.61
CA ILE A 41 -9.92 -1.77 1.23
C ILE A 41 -10.28 -2.92 0.29
N ILE A 42 -9.27 -3.64 -0.18
CA ILE A 42 -9.43 -4.79 -1.07
C ILE A 42 -9.16 -6.06 -0.26
N CYS A 43 -10.03 -7.06 -0.34
CA CYS A 43 -9.84 -8.37 0.28
C CYS A 43 -9.81 -9.47 -0.78
N GLY A 44 -8.95 -10.49 -0.63
CA GLY A 44 -8.85 -11.63 -1.56
C GLY A 44 -7.59 -11.58 -2.42
N ASP A 45 -7.64 -12.11 -3.64
CA ASP A 45 -6.51 -12.09 -4.58
C ASP A 45 -6.10 -10.65 -4.91
N GLU A 46 -4.98 -10.23 -4.34
CA GLU A 46 -4.49 -8.85 -4.36
C GLU A 46 -4.13 -8.40 -5.77
N LYS A 47 -3.47 -9.23 -6.58
CA LYS A 47 -2.94 -8.81 -7.89
C LYS A 47 -4.05 -8.59 -8.90
N TYR A 48 -4.99 -9.54 -9.00
CA TYR A 48 -6.12 -9.42 -9.92
C TYR A 48 -6.99 -8.20 -9.60
N LYS A 49 -7.33 -8.01 -8.32
CA LYS A 49 -8.19 -6.90 -7.90
C LYS A 49 -7.48 -5.55 -7.98
N LEU A 50 -6.18 -5.51 -7.64
CA LEU A 50 -5.39 -4.29 -7.77
C LEU A 50 -5.34 -3.84 -9.24
N ARG A 51 -5.14 -4.77 -10.19
CA ARG A 51 -5.18 -4.45 -11.62
C ARG A 51 -6.51 -3.82 -12.02
N ALA A 52 -7.63 -4.46 -11.67
CA ALA A 52 -8.95 -3.95 -12.01
C ALA A 52 -9.20 -2.55 -11.44
N VAL A 53 -8.79 -2.31 -10.19
CA VAL A 53 -8.94 -1.02 -9.52
C VAL A 53 -8.09 0.06 -10.18
N LEU A 54 -6.79 -0.19 -10.36
CA LEU A 54 -5.86 0.78 -10.93
C LEU A 54 -6.26 1.18 -12.35
N SER A 55 -6.67 0.20 -13.17
CA SER A 55 -7.17 0.47 -14.53
C SER A 55 -8.49 1.23 -14.54
N SER A 56 -9.38 1.02 -13.56
CA SER A 56 -10.68 1.72 -13.50
C SER A 56 -10.57 3.16 -13.00
N LEU A 57 -9.56 3.45 -12.19
CA LEU A 57 -9.34 4.77 -11.58
C LEU A 57 -8.46 5.69 -12.44
N ASN A 58 -7.99 5.22 -13.61
CA ASN A 58 -7.04 5.95 -14.46
C ASN A 58 -5.86 6.49 -13.66
N VAL A 59 -5.25 5.63 -12.84
CA VAL A 59 -4.15 6.03 -11.96
C VAL A 59 -2.90 6.35 -12.79
N GLU A 60 -2.40 7.58 -12.64
CA GLU A 60 -1.20 8.06 -13.36
C GLU A 60 0.11 7.64 -12.68
N ILE A 61 0.10 7.52 -11.35
CA ILE A 61 1.26 7.13 -10.56
C ILE A 61 0.84 6.33 -9.33
N VAL A 62 1.61 5.30 -8.99
CA VAL A 62 1.44 4.52 -7.77
C VAL A 62 2.59 4.81 -6.82
N ILE A 63 2.26 5.27 -5.61
CA ILE A 63 3.23 5.45 -4.54
C ILE A 63 3.18 4.22 -3.64
N LEU A 64 4.30 3.49 -3.54
CA LEU A 64 4.43 2.33 -2.66
C LEU A 64 5.25 2.71 -1.43
N GLY A 65 4.75 2.35 -0.25
CA GLY A 65 5.49 2.46 0.99
C GLY A 65 6.71 1.52 1.05
N PRO A 66 7.54 1.66 2.10
CA PRO A 66 8.69 0.80 2.29
C PRO A 66 8.28 -0.66 2.47
N ASP A 67 9.04 -1.58 1.86
CA ASP A 67 8.77 -3.01 1.99
C ASP A 67 8.88 -3.45 3.45
N THR A 68 7.78 -3.94 4.00
CA THR A 68 7.71 -4.55 5.32
C THR A 68 8.14 -6.02 5.30
N LEU A 69 8.43 -6.59 4.12
CA LEU A 69 8.85 -7.99 3.97
C LEU A 69 10.24 -8.22 4.59
N THR A 70 10.22 -8.68 5.84
CA THR A 70 11.29 -9.42 6.49
C THR A 70 11.31 -10.86 5.97
N ASP A 71 12.52 -11.28 5.61
CA ASP A 71 13.05 -12.65 5.57
C ASP A 71 12.81 -13.56 4.35
N GLY A 72 13.95 -13.90 3.70
CA GLY A 72 14.17 -15.17 3.02
C GLY A 72 14.17 -15.17 1.50
N LEU A 73 14.30 -16.39 0.95
CA LEU A 73 14.31 -16.70 -0.48
C LEU A 73 13.00 -16.34 -1.20
N SER A 74 11.92 -16.06 -0.46
CA SER A 74 10.60 -15.68 -0.97
C SER A 74 10.62 -14.42 -1.86
N LYS A 75 11.63 -13.55 -1.69
CA LYS A 75 11.88 -12.38 -2.55
C LYS A 75 12.23 -12.74 -3.99
N TYR A 76 12.83 -13.92 -4.22
CA TYR A 76 13.26 -14.35 -5.55
C TYR A 76 12.18 -15.13 -6.31
N PHE A 77 11.19 -15.68 -5.61
CA PHE A 77 10.16 -16.54 -6.21
C PHE A 77 8.84 -15.82 -6.46
N LYS A 78 8.65 -14.61 -5.94
CA LYS A 78 7.43 -13.82 -6.14
C LYS A 78 7.77 -12.49 -6.78
N LYS A 79 7.25 -12.28 -8.00
CA LYS A 79 7.22 -10.96 -8.66
C LYS A 79 6.68 -9.93 -7.67
N SER A 80 7.50 -8.92 -7.38
CA SER A 80 7.21 -7.90 -6.39
C SER A 80 6.00 -7.06 -6.83
N LEU A 81 5.40 -6.30 -5.90
CA LEU A 81 4.24 -5.47 -6.22
C LEU A 81 4.61 -4.34 -7.19
N ASP A 82 5.81 -3.78 -7.03
CA ASP A 82 6.43 -2.80 -7.91
C ASP A 82 6.63 -3.37 -9.32
N GLU A 83 7.25 -4.54 -9.46
CA GLU A 83 7.40 -5.18 -10.77
C GLU A 83 6.05 -5.49 -11.42
N PHE A 84 5.05 -5.89 -10.64
CA PHE A 84 3.70 -6.14 -11.13
C PHE A 84 3.05 -4.86 -11.69
N VAL A 85 3.08 -3.77 -10.91
CA VAL A 85 2.45 -2.51 -11.34
C VAL A 85 3.19 -1.91 -12.53
N THR A 86 4.53 -1.88 -12.49
CA THR A 86 5.32 -1.29 -13.58
C THR A 86 5.26 -2.13 -14.85
N ASN A 87 5.44 -3.45 -14.76
CA ASN A 87 5.61 -4.28 -15.97
C ASN A 87 4.29 -4.86 -16.51
N ASP A 88 3.29 -5.13 -15.65
CA ASP A 88 2.04 -5.76 -16.10
C ASP A 88 0.88 -4.77 -16.26
N ILE A 89 0.92 -3.66 -15.51
CA ILE A 89 -0.11 -2.61 -15.55
C ILE A 89 0.41 -1.36 -16.29
N ASN A 90 1.73 -1.23 -16.50
CA ASN A 90 2.36 -0.08 -17.18
C ASN A 90 2.08 1.27 -16.50
N ILE A 91 2.00 1.28 -15.16
CA ILE A 91 1.84 2.52 -14.39
C ILE A 91 3.19 2.83 -13.70
N PRO A 92 3.68 4.08 -13.78
CA PRO A 92 4.85 4.52 -13.02
C PRO A 92 4.70 4.27 -11.52
N VAL A 93 5.75 3.72 -10.91
CA VAL A 93 5.80 3.45 -9.47
C VAL A 93 6.86 4.32 -8.81
N LEU A 94 6.47 5.08 -7.79
CA LEU A 94 7.38 5.78 -6.89
C LEU A 94 7.45 5.02 -5.56
N ARG A 95 8.64 4.53 -5.19
CA ARG A 95 8.82 3.84 -3.91
C ARG A 95 9.42 4.77 -2.87
N VAL A 96 8.76 4.88 -1.73
CA VAL A 96 9.24 5.66 -0.59
C VAL A 96 10.33 4.86 0.13
N PRO A 97 11.54 5.43 0.32
CA PRO A 97 12.65 4.72 0.96
C PRO A 97 12.33 4.43 2.44
N ASP A 98 12.86 3.31 2.95
CA ASP A 98 12.74 2.97 4.37
C ASP A 98 13.76 3.75 5.20
N PHE A 99 13.35 4.92 5.69
CA PHE A 99 14.19 5.78 6.52
C PHE A 99 14.66 5.12 7.84
N ARG A 100 14.05 4.01 8.26
CA ARG A 100 14.50 3.23 9.43
C ARG A 100 15.77 2.42 9.16
N LYS A 101 15.99 1.99 7.91
CA LYS A 101 17.22 1.28 7.49
C LYS A 101 18.36 2.23 7.16
N SER A 102 18.05 3.47 6.78
CA SER A 102 19.02 4.52 6.44
C SER A 102 19.96 4.92 7.60
N LYS A 103 19.65 4.58 8.86
CA LYS A 103 20.57 4.83 9.99
C LYS A 103 21.78 3.88 10.04
N LYS A 104 21.90 2.90 9.14
CA LYS A 104 23.01 1.92 9.13
C LYS A 104 23.97 1.98 7.94
N GLY A 105 23.82 2.92 7.01
CA GLY A 105 24.78 3.04 5.90
C GLY A 105 24.26 4.03 4.87
N GLY A 106 25.10 5.02 4.54
CA GLY A 106 24.72 6.21 3.80
C GLY A 106 24.59 6.07 2.28
N PHE A 107 24.38 7.26 1.72
CA PHE A 107 24.38 7.74 0.33
C PHE A 107 23.14 7.46 -0.52
N TYR A 108 22.46 8.57 -0.82
CA TYR A 108 21.51 8.73 -1.92
C TYR A 108 22.26 9.44 -3.07
N LEU A 109 22.11 8.93 -4.30
CA LEU A 109 22.25 9.68 -5.55
C LEU A 109 20.93 9.57 -6.30
#